data_AF-A0A661ETR4-F1
#
_entry.id   AF-A0A661ETR4-F1
#
_cell.length_a   1.000
_cell.length_b   1.000
_cell.length_c   1.000
_cell.angle_alpha   90.00
_cell.angle_beta   90.00
_cell.angle_gamma   90.00
#
_symmetry.space_group_name_H-M   'P 1'
#
loop_
_entity.id
_entity.type
_entity.pdbx_description
1 polymer ?
#
loop_
_entity_poly.entity_id
_entity_poly.type
_entity_poly.pdbx_seq_one_letter_code
_entity_poly.pdbx_strand_id
1 'polypeptide(L)'
;MTSVWGVVSMLVKAIIVAQLAWPAPNFDLPWLHFGRLRPLHINAAIFAFGGCALLPTAAQVVRQAGSFRSSASTEESVKRGSRIFRNVVKRLEHR
;
A
#
# COMPACT_ATOMS: atom_id res chain seq x y z
N MET A 1 6.37 -0.64 10.64
CA MET A 1 5.34 0.10 11.39
C MET A 1 3.96 -0.55 11.31
N THR A 2 3.59 -1.15 10.17
CA THR A 2 2.29 -1.85 9.99
C THR A 2 2.01 -2.91 11.05
N SER A 3 2.98 -3.78 11.38
CA SER A 3 2.81 -4.82 12.40
C SER A 3 2.55 -4.25 13.80
N VAL A 4 3.16 -3.11 14.14
CA VAL A 4 2.98 -2.45 15.44
C VAL A 4 1.55 -1.92 15.56
N TRP A 5 1.07 -1.20 14.54
CA TRP A 5 -0.31 -0.69 14.52
C TRP A 5 -1.35 -1.81 14.43
N GLY A 6 -1.05 -2.92 13.74
CA GLY A 6 -1.91 -4.10 13.70
C GLY A 6 -2.10 -4.72 15.08
N VAL A 7 -1.02 -4.85 15.86
CA VAL A 7 -1.08 -5.33 17.24
C VAL A 7 -1.86 -4.37 18.12
N VAL A 8 -1.60 -3.06 18.03
CA VAL A 8 -2.32 -2.03 18.79
C VAL A 8 -3.83 -2.08 18.50
N SER A 9 -4.24 -2.15 17.23
CA SER A 9 -5.66 -2.25 16.86
C SER A 9 -6.32 -3.54 17.40
N MET A 10 -5.63 -4.69 17.36
CA MET A 10 -6.17 -5.94 17.91
C MET A 10 -6.28 -5.92 19.43
N LEU A 11 -5.33 -5.29 20.13
CA LEU A 11 -5.40 -5.12 21.58
C LEU A 11 -6.57 -4.21 21.98
N VAL A 12 -6.77 -3.08 21.29
CA VAL A 12 -7.91 -2.18 21.56
C VAL A 12 -9.24 -2.89 21.26
N LYS A 13 -9.32 -3.70 20.19
CA LYS A 13 -10.49 -4.54 19.89
C LYS A 13 -10.78 -5.53 21.01
N ALA A 14 -9.76 -6.19 21.56
CA ALA A 14 -9.91 -7.12 22.66
C ALA A 14 -10.47 -6.44 23.93
N ILE A 15 -10.03 -5.21 24.22
CA ILE A 15 -10.56 -4.41 25.35
C ILE A 15 -12.04 -4.04 25.13
N ILE A 16 -12.42 -3.64 23.90
CA ILE A 16 -13.83 -3.34 23.56
C ILE A 16 -14.72 -4.57 23.73
N VAL A 17 -14.25 -5.74 23.29
CA VAL A 17 -14.99 -7.00 23.41
C VAL A 17 -15.13 -7.41 24.88
N ALA A 18 -14.07 -7.24 25.68
CA ALA A 18 -14.11 -7.50 27.12
C ALA A 18 -15.13 -6.60 27.84
N GLN A 19 -15.24 -5.32 27.47
CA GLN A 19 -16.26 -4.40 28.00
C GLN A 19 -17.69 -4.79 27.60
N LEU A 20 -17.86 -5.45 26.44
CA LEU A 20 -19.17 -5.94 25.99
C LEU A 20 -19.60 -7.21 26.74
N ALA A 21 -18.63 -8.08 27.09
CA ALA A 21 -18.88 -9.34 27.78
C ALA A 21 -19.02 -9.16 29.31
N TRP A 22 -18.32 -8.20 29.90
CA TRP A 22 -18.39 -7.88 31.31
C TRP A 22 -18.43 -6.35 31.47
N PRO A 23 -19.53 -5.75 31.95
CA PRO A 23 -19.65 -4.29 32.07
C PRO A 23 -18.93 -3.69 33.29
N ALA A 24 -18.41 -4.51 34.21
CA ALA A 24 -17.72 -4.07 35.44
C ALA A 24 -16.29 -3.48 35.31
N PRO A 25 -15.44 -3.79 34.30
CA PRO A 25 -14.09 -3.26 34.18
C PRO A 25 -14.06 -1.90 33.45
N ASN A 26 -15.05 -1.03 33.69
CA ASN A 26 -15.05 0.32 33.11
C ASN A 26 -14.08 1.27 33.85
N PHE A 27 -13.44 0.80 34.93
CA PHE A 27 -12.39 1.44 35.73
C PHE A 27 -12.65 2.90 36.20
N ASP A 28 -13.86 3.45 36.02
CA ASP A 28 -14.20 4.88 36.26
C ASP A 28 -13.27 5.88 35.54
N LEU A 29 -12.53 5.43 34.53
CA LEU A 29 -11.56 6.26 33.80
C LEU A 29 -12.22 6.81 32.52
N PRO A 30 -12.31 8.15 32.34
CA PRO A 30 -13.06 8.77 31.24
C PRO A 30 -12.45 8.55 29.84
N TRP A 31 -11.23 8.01 29.75
CA TRP A 31 -10.57 7.64 28.49
C TRP A 31 -10.79 6.19 28.08
N LEU A 32 -11.09 5.29 29.02
CA LEU A 32 -11.33 3.87 28.72
C LEU A 32 -12.80 3.58 28.41
N HIS A 33 -13.66 4.60 28.45
CA HIS A 33 -15.10 4.44 28.25
C HIS A 33 -15.43 3.91 26.85
N PHE A 34 -16.34 2.94 26.78
CA PHE A 34 -16.77 2.25 25.55
C PHE A 34 -17.13 3.21 24.39
N GLY A 35 -17.76 4.34 24.71
CA GLY A 35 -18.13 5.36 23.72
C GLY A 35 -16.96 6.05 23.02
N ARG A 36 -15.76 6.09 23.63
CA ARG A 36 -14.55 6.71 23.07
C ARG A 36 -13.58 5.69 22.47
N LEU A 37 -13.59 4.45 22.99
CA LEU A 37 -12.73 3.37 22.52
C LEU A 37 -13.09 2.88 21.11
N ARG A 38 -14.38 2.87 20.75
CA ARG A 38 -14.84 2.46 19.40
C ARG A 38 -14.31 3.37 18.27
N PRO A 39 -14.49 4.71 18.33
CA PRO A 39 -13.87 5.61 17.36
C PRO A 39 -12.34 5.47 17.32
N LEU A 40 -11.69 5.28 18.47
CA LEU A 40 -10.25 5.09 18.54
C LEU A 40 -9.79 3.81 17.82
N HIS A 41 -10.46 2.67 18.06
CA HIS A 41 -10.15 1.40 17.41
C HIS A 41 -10.26 1.48 15.88
N ILE A 42 -11.37 2.03 15.38
CA ILE A 42 -11.62 2.12 13.93
C ILE A 42 -10.65 3.10 13.28
N ASN A 43 -10.38 4.26 13.89
CA ASN A 43 -9.41 5.21 13.38
C ASN A 43 -7.98 4.61 13.35
N ALA A 44 -7.58 3.91 14.40
CA ALA A 44 -6.30 3.22 14.45
C ALA A 44 -6.21 2.10 13.39
N ALA A 45 -7.27 1.31 13.22
CA ALA A 45 -7.30 0.21 12.26
C ALA A 45 -7.27 0.70 10.80
N ILE A 46 -8.01 1.75 10.46
CA ILE A 46 -8.10 2.24 9.08
C ILE A 46 -6.88 3.10 8.73
N PHE A 47 -6.63 4.17 9.49
CA PHE A 47 -5.61 5.15 9.12
C PHE A 47 -4.21 4.69 9.51
N ALA A 48 -4.03 4.12 10.71
CA ALA A 48 -2.71 3.74 11.17
C ALA A 48 -2.28 2.38 10.60
N PHE A 49 -3.10 1.35 10.72
CA PHE A 49 -2.79 0.03 10.15
C PHE A 49 -2.98 0.00 8.63
N GLY A 50 -4.17 0.35 8.13
CA GLY A 50 -4.45 0.40 6.69
C GLY A 50 -3.53 1.36 5.93
N GLY A 51 -3.30 2.57 6.45
CA GLY A 51 -2.36 3.53 5.86
C GLY A 51 -0.92 3.01 5.81
N CYS A 52 -0.41 2.44 6.91
CA CYS A 52 0.94 1.86 6.92
C CYS A 52 1.09 0.64 6.01
N ALA A 53 0.01 -0.09 5.71
CA ALA A 53 0.03 -1.23 4.78
C ALA A 53 -0.03 -0.76 3.32
N LEU A 54 -0.97 0.12 3.01
CA LEU A 54 -1.33 0.49 1.64
C LEU A 54 -0.28 1.39 0.99
N LEU A 55 0.25 2.38 1.71
CA LEU A 55 1.23 3.32 1.15
C LEU A 55 2.50 2.66 0.59
N PRO A 56 3.22 1.78 1.34
CA PRO A 56 4.41 1.11 0.80
C PRO A 56 4.07 0.08 -0.27
N THR A 57 2.94 -0.63 -0.13
CA THR A 57 2.52 -1.64 -1.11
C THR A 57 2.18 -1.01 -2.44
N ALA A 58 1.43 0.11 -2.45
CA ALA A 58 1.12 0.86 -3.65
C ALA A 58 2.40 1.39 -4.32
N ALA A 59 3.34 1.91 -3.54
CA ALA A 59 4.64 2.35 -4.06
C ALA A 59 5.43 1.19 -4.69
N GLN A 60 5.43 0.00 -4.07
CA GLN A 60 6.10 -1.18 -4.63
C GLN A 60 5.44 -1.65 -5.93
N VAL A 61 4.11 -1.67 -6.01
CA VAL A 61 3.36 -2.06 -7.22
C VAL A 61 3.65 -1.09 -8.37
N VAL A 62 3.66 0.22 -8.11
CA VAL A 62 3.98 1.23 -9.13
C VAL A 62 5.42 1.07 -9.62
N ARG A 63 6.38 0.81 -8.73
CA ARG A 63 7.79 0.56 -9.10
C ARG A 63 7.93 -0.70 -9.95
N GLN A 64 7.25 -1.78 -9.60
CA GLN A 64 7.23 -3.02 -10.38
C GLN A 64 6.66 -2.79 -11.79
N ALA A 65 5.55 -2.05 -11.89
CA ALA A 65 4.91 -1.73 -13.16
C ALA A 65 5.80 -0.84 -14.05
N GLY A 66 6.47 0.15 -13.46
CA GLY A 66 7.45 1.00 -14.15
C GLY A 66 8.66 0.20 -14.64
N SER A 67 9.18 -0.70 -13.80
CA SER A 67 10.29 -1.60 -14.17
C SER A 67 9.94 -2.51 -15.34
N PHE A 68 8.72 -3.08 -15.37
CA PHE A 68 8.26 -3.92 -16.47
C PHE A 68 8.03 -3.13 -17.77
N ARG A 69 7.46 -1.92 -17.66
CA ARG A 69 7.23 -1.03 -18.83
C ARG A 69 8.55 -0.60 -19.47
N SER A 70 9.56 -0.31 -18.66
CA SER A 70 10.88 0.12 -19.14
C SER A 70 11.58 -0.99 -19.93
N SER A 71 11.63 -2.21 -19.40
CA SER A 71 12.30 -3.35 -20.06
C SER A 71 11.58 -3.84 -21.32
N ALA A 72 10.24 -3.76 -21.38
CA ALA A 72 9.49 -4.18 -22.57
C ALA A 72 9.46 -3.13 -23.70
N SER A 73 9.52 -1.83 -23.40
CA SER A 73 9.22 -0.77 -24.39
C SER A 73 10.44 -0.06 -24.96
N THR A 74 11.57 0.01 -24.25
CA THR A 74 12.70 0.84 -24.67
C THR A 74 13.76 0.09 -25.47
N GLU A 75 14.11 -1.14 -25.11
CA GLU A 75 15.20 -1.83 -25.80
C GLU A 75 14.80 -2.38 -27.18
N GLU A 76 13.60 -2.97 -27.29
CA GLU A 76 13.12 -3.53 -28.54
C GLU A 76 12.72 -2.44 -29.54
N SER A 77 11.99 -1.40 -29.10
CA SER A 77 11.57 -0.29 -29.99
C SER A 77 12.75 0.54 -30.51
N VAL A 78 13.77 0.80 -29.70
CA VAL A 78 14.97 1.54 -30.13
C VAL A 78 15.81 0.71 -31.11
N LYS A 79 16.05 -0.59 -30.82
CA LYS A 79 16.77 -1.47 -31.76
C LYS A 79 16.00 -1.71 -33.06
N ARG A 80 14.67 -1.78 -33.00
CA ARG A 80 13.81 -1.96 -34.18
C ARG A 80 13.80 -0.69 -35.03
N GLY A 81 13.70 0.50 -34.42
CA GLY A 81 13.82 1.79 -35.11
C GLY A 81 15.18 2.00 -35.80
N SER A 82 16.29 1.70 -35.12
CA SER A 82 17.65 1.78 -35.70
C SER A 82 17.84 0.83 -36.89
N ARG A 83 17.25 -0.38 -36.84
CA ARG A 83 17.29 -1.34 -37.96
C ARG A 83 16.50 -0.85 -39.17
N ILE A 84 15.29 -0.35 -38.94
CA ILE A 84 14.45 0.19 -40.02
C ILE A 84 15.15 1.39 -40.68
N PHE A 85 15.68 2.32 -39.88
CA PHE A 85 16.40 3.49 -40.40
C PHE A 85 17.60 3.08 -41.26
N ARG A 86 18.44 2.15 -40.79
CA ARG A 86 19.56 1.62 -41.59
C ARG A 86 19.10 0.94 -42.88
N ASN A 87 18.02 0.17 -42.84
CA ASN A 87 17.48 -0.50 -44.03
C ASN A 87 16.89 0.51 -45.03
N VAL A 88 16.32 1.61 -44.56
CA VAL A 88 15.82 2.71 -45.41
C VAL A 88 16.98 3.49 -46.02
N VAL A 89 17.99 3.86 -45.23
CA VAL A 89 19.18 4.56 -45.72
C VAL A 89 19.92 3.72 -46.77
N LYS A 90 20.14 2.43 -46.51
CA LYS A 90 20.75 1.53 -47.50
C LYS A 90 19.92 1.36 -48.78
N ARG A 91 18.59 1.51 -48.70
CA ARG A 91 17.71 1.48 -49.89
C ARG A 91 17.74 2.78 -50.69
N LEU A 92 18.05 3.90 -50.05
CA LEU A 92 18.19 5.19 -50.71
C LEU A 92 19.55 5.35 -51.37
N GLU A 93 20.60 4.74 -50.81
CA GLU A 93 21.96 4.81 -51.38
C GLU A 93 22.16 3.93 -52.63
N HIS A 94 21.30 2.93 -52.82
CA HIS A 94 21.31 2.03 -54.00
C HIS A 94 20.36 2.45 -55.12
N ARG A 95 19.72 3.62 -55.01
CA ARG A 95 18.82 4.23 -55.99
C ARG A 95 19.50 5.44 -56.61
#